data_AF-A0A2A2Y7J2-F1
#
_entry.id   AF-A0A2A2Y7J2-F1
#
_cell.length_a   1.000
_cell.length_b   1.000
_cell.length_c   1.000
_cell.angle_alpha   90.00
_cell.angle_beta   90.00
_cell.angle_gamma   90.00
#
_symmetry.space_group_name_H-M   'P 1'
#
loop_
_entity.id
_entity.type
_entity.pdbx_description
1 polymer ?
#
loop_
_entity_poly.entity_id
_entity_poly.type
_entity_poly.pdbx_seq_one_letter_code
_entity_poly.pdbx_strand_id
1 'polypeptide(L)'
;MVEGGRVDHAGHDNDGAAAIHDQIAFDETIATVLAFVDKHPDTLLIVTTDHGTGGFNVNGLGNEDFITTAPSYSETTPAFDRLAGFKKSLEVLKIETKGASQKEFIAAAEQATGLEFKADDRTKITSTKTLAEALMNYTSIGWTSNSHTGEMVEFSAYGPGSRLFTPHLRNDQVHAKILQATGVA
;
A
#
# COMPACT_ATOMS: atom_id res chain seq x y z
N MET A 1 -21.53 2.69 3.31
CA MET A 1 -20.28 2.29 2.62
C MET A 1 -19.20 3.23 3.10
N VAL A 2 -18.03 2.70 3.45
CA VAL A 2 -16.86 3.45 3.91
C VAL A 2 -15.68 2.97 3.09
N GLU A 3 -14.85 3.88 2.61
CA GLU A 3 -13.78 3.60 1.64
C GLU A 3 -12.45 4.22 2.10
N GLY A 4 -11.40 3.40 2.11
CA GLY A 4 -10.01 3.83 2.30
C GLY A 4 -9.32 4.16 0.98
N GLY A 5 -9.93 5.02 0.15
CA GLY A 5 -9.56 5.17 -1.28
C GLY A 5 -8.17 5.77 -1.54
N ARG A 6 -7.51 6.29 -0.51
CA ARG A 6 -6.17 6.87 -0.63
C ARG A 6 -5.06 5.83 -0.86
N VAL A 7 -5.30 4.57 -0.48
CA VAL A 7 -4.41 3.43 -0.77
C VAL A 7 -4.20 3.27 -2.28
N ASP A 8 -5.27 3.42 -3.07
CA ASP A 8 -5.20 3.35 -4.54
C ASP A 8 -4.32 4.48 -5.12
N HIS A 9 -4.54 5.71 -4.67
CA HIS A 9 -3.76 6.86 -5.13
C HIS A 9 -2.26 6.69 -4.83
N ALA A 10 -1.91 6.20 -3.64
CA ALA A 10 -0.53 5.90 -3.28
C ALA A 10 0.04 4.76 -4.16
N GLY A 11 -0.78 3.76 -4.49
CA GLY A 11 -0.44 2.71 -5.45
C GLY A 11 -0.15 3.24 -6.85
N HIS A 12 -0.93 4.19 -7.35
CA HIS A 12 -0.67 4.84 -8.64
C HIS A 12 0.63 5.64 -8.66
N ASP A 13 0.98 6.30 -7.56
CA ASP A 13 2.21 7.07 -7.40
C ASP A 13 3.44 6.19 -7.05
N ASN A 14 3.25 4.88 -6.88
CA ASN A 14 4.28 3.93 -6.42
C ASN A 14 4.92 4.36 -5.09
N ASP A 15 4.11 4.93 -4.19
CA ASP A 15 4.54 5.43 -2.89
C ASP A 15 4.25 4.40 -1.79
N GLY A 16 5.26 3.60 -1.47
CA GLY A 16 5.11 2.52 -0.51
C GLY A 16 4.82 3.01 0.91
N ALA A 17 5.38 4.15 1.30
CA ALA A 17 5.15 4.73 2.62
C ALA A 17 3.71 5.22 2.73
N ALA A 18 3.23 6.00 1.76
CA ALA A 18 1.86 6.49 1.76
C ALA A 18 0.84 5.33 1.71
N ALA A 19 1.07 4.31 0.87
CA ALA A 19 0.17 3.16 0.78
C ALA A 19 0.02 2.44 2.13
N ILE A 20 1.13 2.24 2.87
CA ILE A 20 1.11 1.64 4.20
C ILE A 20 0.38 2.54 5.21
N HIS A 21 0.66 3.85 5.22
CA HIS A 21 0.00 4.77 6.14
C HIS A 21 -1.51 4.89 5.87
N ASP A 22 -1.94 4.91 4.61
CA ASP A 22 -3.35 4.92 4.23
C ASP A 22 -4.02 3.58 4.58
N GLN A 23 -3.31 2.46 4.47
CA GLN A 23 -3.80 1.15 4.90
C GLN A 23 -3.97 1.08 6.43
N ILE A 24 -3.06 1.67 7.20
CA ILE A 24 -3.18 1.81 8.67
C ILE A 24 -4.41 2.66 9.03
N ALA A 25 -4.63 3.78 8.34
CA ALA A 25 -5.81 4.61 8.58
C ALA A 25 -7.13 3.85 8.27
N PHE A 26 -7.13 2.99 7.25
CA PHE A 26 -8.26 2.11 6.98
C PHE A 26 -8.42 1.01 8.05
N ASP A 27 -7.33 0.46 8.58
CA ASP A 27 -7.36 -0.50 9.70
C ASP A 27 -7.94 0.12 10.99
N GLU A 28 -7.58 1.37 11.32
CA GLU A 28 -8.19 2.11 12.43
C GLU A 28 -9.71 2.30 12.25
N THR A 29 -10.15 2.47 10.99
CA THR A 29 -11.57 2.51 10.64
C THR A 29 -12.23 1.14 10.86
N ILE A 30 -11.58 0.04 10.47
CA ILE A 30 -12.05 -1.33 10.72
C ILE A 30 -12.20 -1.58 12.22
N ALA A 31 -11.23 -1.16 13.04
CA ALA A 31 -11.31 -1.28 14.50
C ALA A 31 -12.54 -0.56 15.08
N THR A 32 -12.85 0.64 14.56
CA THR A 32 -14.06 1.40 14.94
C THR A 32 -15.34 0.65 14.57
N VAL A 33 -15.39 0.05 13.37
CA VAL A 33 -16.55 -0.72 12.90
C VAL A 33 -16.70 -2.03 13.69
N LEU A 34 -15.62 -2.72 14.02
CA LEU A 34 -15.65 -3.91 14.86
C LEU A 34 -16.23 -3.60 16.25
N ALA A 35 -15.82 -2.49 16.86
CA ALA A 35 -16.39 -2.04 18.15
C ALA A 35 -17.89 -1.71 18.07
N PHE A 36 -18.40 -1.32 16.89
CA PHE A 36 -19.82 -1.19 16.63
C PHE A 36 -20.49 -2.58 16.52
N VAL A 37 -19.94 -3.48 15.69
CA VAL A 37 -20.50 -4.84 15.51
C VAL A 37 -20.61 -5.59 16.84
N ASP A 38 -19.63 -5.46 17.73
CA ASP A 38 -19.65 -6.07 19.07
C ASP A 38 -20.85 -5.63 19.94
N LYS A 39 -21.36 -4.41 19.72
CA LYS A 39 -22.52 -3.86 20.43
C LYS A 39 -23.84 -4.08 19.68
N HIS A 40 -23.76 -4.48 18.42
CA HIS A 40 -24.88 -4.62 17.50
C HIS A 40 -24.78 -5.97 16.76
N PRO A 41 -25.04 -7.10 17.42
CA PRO A 41 -24.76 -8.44 16.89
C PRO A 41 -25.58 -8.80 15.64
N ASP A 42 -26.70 -8.11 15.38
CA ASP A 42 -27.45 -8.19 14.13
C ASP A 42 -26.85 -7.26 13.05
N THR A 43 -25.54 -7.39 12.82
CA THR A 43 -24.79 -6.60 11.84
C THR A 43 -23.93 -7.52 10.98
N LEU A 44 -24.05 -7.37 9.66
CA LEU A 44 -23.12 -7.96 8.69
C LEU A 44 -22.02 -6.95 8.36
N LEU A 45 -20.78 -7.29 8.64
CA LEU A 45 -19.59 -6.57 8.20
C LEU A 45 -19.00 -7.26 6.98
N ILE A 46 -18.73 -6.50 5.92
CA ILE A 46 -17.96 -6.92 4.75
C ILE A 46 -16.80 -5.96 4.58
N VAL A 47 -15.59 -6.50 4.43
CA VAL A 47 -14.36 -5.76 4.10
C VAL A 47 -13.77 -6.42 2.87
N THR A 48 -13.50 -5.63 1.84
CA THR A 48 -12.95 -6.11 0.57
C THR A 48 -12.18 -4.98 -0.11
N THR A 49 -11.34 -5.36 -1.05
CA THR A 49 -10.75 -4.44 -2.04
C THR A 49 -11.53 -4.55 -3.35
N ASP A 50 -11.54 -3.48 -4.15
CA ASP A 50 -12.18 -3.44 -5.46
C ASP A 50 -11.24 -3.91 -6.58
N HIS A 51 -9.95 -3.55 -6.52
CA HIS A 51 -8.89 -4.06 -7.38
C HIS A 51 -7.48 -3.89 -6.77
N GLY A 52 -6.50 -4.56 -7.38
CA GLY A 52 -5.09 -4.26 -7.16
C GLY A 52 -4.64 -2.96 -7.80
N THR A 53 -3.61 -2.31 -7.25
CA THR A 53 -3.01 -1.10 -7.85
C THR A 53 -1.48 -1.10 -7.72
N GLY A 54 -0.80 -0.83 -8.84
CA GLY A 54 0.65 -0.71 -8.93
C GLY A 54 1.44 -2.03 -8.88
N GLY A 55 0.79 -3.11 -8.43
CA GLY A 55 1.43 -4.40 -8.15
C GLY A 55 2.49 -4.26 -7.07
N PHE A 56 2.08 -3.72 -5.91
CA PHE A 56 2.92 -3.56 -4.72
C PHE A 56 3.54 -4.89 -4.31
N ASN A 57 4.86 -4.91 -4.11
CA ASN A 57 5.56 -6.10 -3.63
C ASN A 57 6.64 -5.78 -2.59
N VAL A 58 6.77 -6.65 -1.59
CA VAL A 58 7.84 -6.61 -0.60
C VAL A 58 8.94 -7.57 -1.04
N ASN A 59 10.12 -7.05 -1.34
CA ASN A 59 11.24 -7.87 -1.77
C ASN A 59 12.18 -8.22 -0.61
N GLY A 60 13.10 -9.15 -0.86
CA GLY A 60 14.30 -9.29 -0.04
C GLY A 60 15.43 -8.42 -0.58
N LEU A 61 16.17 -7.75 0.30
CA LEU A 61 17.39 -7.01 -0.06
C LEU A 61 18.60 -7.54 0.70
N GLY A 62 19.77 -7.51 0.05
CA GLY A 62 21.03 -8.03 0.59
C GLY A 62 21.61 -9.11 -0.32
N ASN A 63 22.66 -9.79 0.15
CA ASN A 63 23.26 -10.90 -0.60
C ASN A 63 22.34 -12.13 -0.58
N GLU A 64 22.23 -12.83 -1.71
CA GLU A 64 21.55 -14.12 -1.85
C GLU A 64 22.56 -15.26 -1.88
N ASP A 65 23.41 -15.34 -0.85
CA ASP A 65 24.37 -16.43 -0.71
C ASP A 65 23.83 -17.45 0.28
N PHE A 66 23.30 -18.55 -0.27
CA PHE A 66 22.81 -19.71 0.49
C PHE A 66 23.89 -20.78 0.71
N ILE A 67 25.11 -20.55 0.21
CA ILE A 67 26.23 -21.50 0.27
C ILE A 67 27.12 -21.18 1.48
N THR A 68 27.28 -19.90 1.82
CA THR A 68 28.03 -19.47 3.00
C THR A 68 27.14 -19.32 4.24
N THR A 69 27.77 -19.09 5.39
CA THR A 69 27.08 -18.78 6.66
C THR A 69 26.74 -17.29 6.81
N ALA A 70 27.00 -16.47 5.79
CA ALA A 70 26.62 -15.06 5.81
C ALA A 70 25.09 -14.94 5.78
N PRO A 71 24.48 -14.02 6.53
CA PRO A 71 23.03 -13.88 6.54
C PRO A 71 22.53 -13.39 5.18
N SER A 72 21.71 -14.21 4.52
CA SER A 72 21.00 -13.81 3.29
C SER A 72 19.91 -12.77 3.63
N TYR A 73 19.62 -11.87 2.70
CA TYR A 73 18.58 -10.84 2.84
C TYR A 73 18.74 -9.90 4.05
N SER A 74 19.97 -9.70 4.53
CA SER A 74 20.29 -8.93 5.74
C SER A 74 19.84 -7.46 5.71
N GLU A 75 19.53 -6.92 4.54
CA GLU A 75 19.13 -5.52 4.36
C GLU A 75 17.62 -5.31 4.34
N THR A 76 16.82 -6.38 4.36
CA THR A 76 15.35 -6.28 4.25
C THR A 76 14.74 -5.51 5.43
N THR A 77 15.09 -5.86 6.67
CA THR A 77 14.55 -5.19 7.86
C THR A 77 14.95 -3.72 7.91
N PRO A 78 16.25 -3.35 7.80
CA PRO A 78 16.64 -1.93 7.74
C PRO A 78 15.99 -1.17 6.57
N ALA A 79 15.73 -1.83 5.44
CA ALA A 79 15.05 -1.20 4.32
C ALA A 79 13.60 -0.88 4.65
N PHE A 80 12.88 -1.80 5.27
CA PHE A 80 11.51 -1.56 5.70
C PHE A 80 11.44 -0.49 6.80
N ASP A 81 12.38 -0.50 7.76
CA ASP A 81 12.45 0.50 8.84
C ASP A 81 12.60 1.94 8.32
N ARG A 82 13.25 2.14 7.16
CA ARG A 82 13.38 3.46 6.54
C ARG A 82 12.04 4.06 6.14
N LEU A 83 11.03 3.26 5.81
CA LEU A 83 9.69 3.75 5.46
C LEU A 83 9.06 4.52 6.63
N ALA A 84 9.32 4.10 7.88
CA ALA A 84 8.84 4.80 9.06
C ALA A 84 9.44 6.20 9.24
N GLY A 85 10.55 6.50 8.55
CA GLY A 85 11.20 7.81 8.55
C GLY A 85 10.62 8.81 7.55
N PHE A 86 9.71 8.37 6.66
CA PHE A 86 9.11 9.25 5.66
C PHE A 86 8.18 10.26 6.34
N LYS A 87 8.32 11.53 5.95
CA LYS A 87 7.61 12.68 6.51
C LYS A 87 6.55 13.24 5.57
N LYS A 88 6.64 12.93 4.28
CA LYS A 88 5.72 13.40 3.23
C LYS A 88 5.53 12.29 2.19
N SER A 89 4.31 12.21 1.65
CA SER A 89 4.04 11.39 0.47
C SER A 89 4.69 11.99 -0.78
N LEU A 90 4.89 11.15 -1.79
CA LEU A 90 5.35 11.56 -3.11
C LEU A 90 4.34 12.50 -3.78
N GLU A 91 3.04 12.37 -3.52
CA GLU A 91 2.03 13.31 -3.99
C GLU A 91 2.27 14.73 -3.44
N VAL A 92 2.50 14.86 -2.12
CA VAL A 92 2.80 16.15 -1.50
C VAL A 92 4.12 16.70 -2.02
N LEU A 93 5.16 15.86 -2.11
CA LEU A 93 6.44 16.23 -2.67
C LEU A 93 6.29 16.79 -4.10
N LYS A 94 5.54 16.11 -4.96
CA LYS A 94 5.26 16.53 -6.35
C LYS A 94 4.64 17.93 -6.42
N ILE A 95 3.71 18.24 -5.52
CA ILE A 95 3.04 19.55 -5.45
C ILE A 95 4.05 20.62 -5.01
N GLU A 96 4.80 20.38 -3.95
CA GLU A 96 5.74 21.35 -3.37
C GLU A 96 6.94 21.64 -4.27
N THR A 97 7.39 20.65 -5.04
CA THR A 97 8.57 20.79 -5.92
C THR A 97 8.21 21.17 -7.35
N LYS A 98 6.98 21.64 -7.61
CA LYS A 98 6.55 22.01 -8.95
C LYS A 98 7.43 23.15 -9.50
N GLY A 99 8.16 22.87 -10.58
CA GLY A 99 9.08 23.83 -11.21
C GLY A 99 10.44 23.97 -10.53
N ALA A 100 10.74 23.13 -9.52
CA ALA A 100 12.04 23.08 -8.89
C ALA A 100 13.12 22.55 -9.86
N SER A 101 14.36 23.01 -9.69
CA SER A 101 15.52 22.38 -10.33
C SER A 101 15.76 20.97 -9.75
N GLN A 102 16.50 20.12 -10.47
CA GLN A 102 16.83 18.77 -9.99
C GLN A 102 17.51 18.80 -8.61
N LYS A 103 18.40 19.76 -8.37
CA LYS A 103 19.10 19.91 -7.08
C LYS A 103 18.13 20.20 -5.94
N GLU A 104 17.18 21.09 -6.18
CA GLU A 104 16.14 21.44 -5.20
C GLU A 104 15.18 20.26 -4.97
N PHE A 105 14.80 19.55 -6.03
CA PHE A 105 13.98 18.35 -5.94
C PHE A 105 14.64 17.27 -5.08
N ILE A 106 15.93 16.97 -5.32
CA ILE A 106 16.66 15.97 -4.53
C ILE A 106 16.74 16.40 -3.07
N ALA A 107 17.06 17.67 -2.79
CA ALA A 107 17.10 18.15 -1.41
C ALA A 107 15.74 18.01 -0.70
N ALA A 108 14.64 18.31 -1.40
CA ALA A 108 13.29 18.11 -0.88
C ALA A 108 12.95 16.61 -0.69
N ALA A 109 13.36 15.74 -1.61
CA ALA A 109 13.17 14.30 -1.52
C ALA A 109 13.92 13.70 -0.32
N GLU A 110 15.16 14.11 -0.07
CA GLU A 110 15.93 13.68 1.11
C GLU A 110 15.28 14.15 2.41
N GLN A 111 14.76 15.38 2.44
CA GLN A 111 14.01 15.88 3.60
C GLN A 111 12.69 15.12 3.81
N ALA A 112 11.98 14.80 2.73
CA ALA A 112 10.71 14.09 2.75
C ALA A 112 10.87 12.62 3.17
N THR A 113 11.93 11.95 2.73
CA THR A 113 12.16 10.51 2.96
C THR A 113 13.07 10.21 4.15
N GLY A 114 13.90 11.18 4.57
CA GLY A 114 14.97 10.95 5.54
C GLY A 114 16.15 10.15 4.99
N LEU A 115 16.17 9.86 3.69
CA LEU A 115 17.22 9.09 3.03
C LEU A 115 18.35 9.99 2.54
N GLU A 116 19.56 9.41 2.47
CA GLU A 116 20.67 9.97 1.70
C GLU A 116 20.85 9.14 0.43
N PHE A 117 20.61 9.75 -0.74
CA PHE A 117 20.71 9.02 -2.00
C PHE A 117 22.16 8.90 -2.46
N LYS A 118 22.51 7.72 -2.98
CA LYS A 118 23.81 7.46 -3.60
C LYS A 118 24.02 8.37 -4.81
N ALA A 119 25.28 8.70 -5.12
CA ALA A 119 25.63 9.62 -6.21
C ALA A 119 25.01 9.22 -7.55
N ASP A 120 25.07 7.93 -7.91
CA ASP A 120 24.50 7.41 -9.15
C ASP A 120 22.98 7.59 -9.20
N ASP A 121 22.28 7.37 -8.09
CA ASP A 121 20.82 7.54 -8.01
C ASP A 121 20.44 9.03 -8.09
N ARG A 122 21.20 9.92 -7.43
CA ARG A 122 20.99 11.37 -7.53
C ARG A 122 21.00 11.86 -8.98
N THR A 123 21.83 11.28 -9.85
CA THR A 123 21.86 11.68 -11.27
C THR A 123 20.59 11.29 -12.03
N LYS A 124 19.92 10.21 -11.61
CA LYS A 124 18.71 9.64 -12.26
C LYS A 124 17.42 10.24 -11.69
N ILE A 125 17.42 10.58 -10.40
CA ILE A 125 16.27 11.18 -9.72
C ILE A 125 16.04 12.60 -10.24
N THR A 126 14.98 12.80 -11.01
CA THR A 126 14.59 14.07 -11.64
C THR A 126 13.12 14.45 -11.40
N SER A 127 12.32 13.49 -10.95
CA SER A 127 10.88 13.61 -10.69
C SER A 127 10.44 12.58 -9.65
N THR A 128 9.20 12.67 -9.17
CA THR A 128 8.63 11.67 -8.25
C THR A 128 8.55 10.28 -8.87
N LYS A 129 8.38 10.17 -10.19
CA LYS A 129 8.41 8.89 -10.90
C LYS A 129 9.78 8.21 -10.78
N THR A 130 10.84 8.92 -11.17
CA THR A 130 12.22 8.40 -11.07
C THR A 130 12.68 8.21 -9.62
N LEU A 131 12.09 8.97 -8.68
CA LEU A 131 12.31 8.76 -7.25
C LEU A 131 11.67 7.44 -6.81
N ALA A 132 10.41 7.18 -7.16
CA ALA A 132 9.73 5.91 -6.84
C ALA A 132 10.50 4.70 -7.39
N GLU A 133 11.03 4.79 -8.61
CA GLU A 133 11.91 3.77 -9.20
C GLU A 133 13.19 3.54 -8.37
N ALA A 134 13.81 4.61 -7.87
CA ALA A 134 15.02 4.52 -7.04
C ALA A 134 14.72 3.96 -5.64
N LEU A 135 13.56 4.28 -5.06
CA LEU A 135 13.20 3.94 -3.68
C LEU A 135 13.20 2.44 -3.40
N MET A 136 12.92 1.59 -4.39
CA MET A 136 13.00 0.13 -4.21
C MET A 136 14.36 -0.33 -3.66
N ASN A 137 15.46 0.30 -4.08
CA ASN A 137 16.81 -0.01 -3.59
C ASN A 137 17.05 0.37 -2.12
N TYR A 138 16.17 1.18 -1.54
CA TYR A 138 16.29 1.71 -0.18
C TYR A 138 15.22 1.14 0.76
N THR A 139 14.03 0.84 0.25
CA THR A 139 12.84 0.48 1.05
C THR A 139 12.37 -0.96 0.87
N SER A 140 12.94 -1.70 -0.08
CA SER A 140 12.51 -3.04 -0.47
C SER A 140 11.13 -3.13 -1.15
N ILE A 141 10.41 -2.02 -1.27
CA ILE A 141 9.10 -1.98 -1.93
C ILE A 141 9.30 -1.85 -3.44
N GLY A 142 8.84 -2.86 -4.17
CA GLY A 142 8.82 -2.87 -5.62
C GLY A 142 7.41 -2.64 -6.17
N TRP A 143 7.37 -2.37 -7.47
CA TRP A 143 6.16 -2.08 -8.23
C TRP A 143 6.29 -2.64 -9.65
N THR A 144 5.17 -3.01 -10.24
CA THR A 144 5.12 -3.54 -11.62
C THR A 144 4.46 -2.57 -12.60
N SER A 145 3.67 -1.61 -12.11
CA SER A 145 2.86 -0.70 -12.90
C SER A 145 2.61 0.61 -12.15
N ASN A 146 2.02 1.61 -12.82
CA ASN A 146 1.38 2.78 -12.21
C ASN A 146 -0.15 2.73 -12.46
N SER A 147 -0.70 1.54 -12.62
CA SER A 147 -2.11 1.30 -12.98
C SER A 147 -2.66 0.12 -12.20
N HIS A 148 -3.95 -0.15 -12.36
CA HIS A 148 -4.58 -1.28 -11.69
C HIS A 148 -3.99 -2.61 -12.15
N THR A 149 -4.03 -3.60 -11.27
CA THR A 149 -3.52 -4.95 -11.48
C THR A 149 -4.64 -5.98 -11.25
N GLY A 150 -4.49 -7.17 -11.84
CA GLY A 150 -5.56 -8.16 -12.01
C GLY A 150 -5.51 -9.33 -11.02
N GLU A 151 -4.76 -9.21 -9.93
CA GLU A 151 -4.72 -10.21 -8.86
C GLU A 151 -6.09 -10.40 -8.19
N MET A 152 -6.25 -11.55 -7.54
CA MET A 152 -7.38 -11.75 -6.65
C MET A 152 -7.22 -10.86 -5.42
N VAL A 153 -8.32 -10.24 -5.02
CA VAL A 153 -8.39 -9.41 -3.82
C VAL A 153 -8.94 -10.18 -2.63
N GLU A 154 -8.55 -9.77 -1.44
CA GLU A 154 -9.11 -10.31 -0.20
C GLU A 154 -10.58 -9.89 -0.03
N PHE A 155 -11.37 -10.83 0.46
CA PHE A 155 -12.77 -10.61 0.82
C PHE A 155 -13.01 -11.24 2.19
N SER A 156 -13.44 -10.43 3.15
CA SER A 156 -13.77 -10.86 4.51
C SER A 156 -15.21 -10.48 4.85
N ALA A 157 -15.92 -11.41 5.48
CA ALA A 157 -17.26 -11.17 6.00
C ALA A 157 -17.40 -11.69 7.43
N TYR A 158 -18.08 -10.93 8.29
CA TYR A 158 -18.28 -11.24 9.70
C TYR A 158 -19.71 -10.90 10.15
N GLY A 159 -20.27 -11.70 11.06
CA GLY A 159 -21.65 -11.54 11.56
C GLY A 159 -22.71 -12.34 10.80
N PRO A 160 -24.01 -12.16 11.11
CA PRO A 160 -25.12 -12.86 10.44
C PRO A 160 -25.08 -12.69 8.92
N GLY A 161 -25.38 -13.77 8.17
CA GLY A 161 -25.34 -13.76 6.71
C GLY A 161 -23.96 -13.94 6.08
N SER A 162 -22.86 -13.83 6.84
CA SER A 162 -21.47 -14.02 6.35
C SER A 162 -21.25 -15.37 5.64
N ARG A 163 -21.93 -16.43 6.06
CA ARG A 163 -21.89 -17.76 5.43
C ARG A 163 -22.35 -17.80 3.97
N LEU A 164 -22.99 -16.75 3.46
CA LEU A 164 -23.39 -16.64 2.06
C LEU A 164 -22.20 -16.39 1.13
N PHE A 165 -21.10 -15.86 1.65
CA PHE A 165 -19.89 -15.54 0.89
C PHE A 165 -18.94 -16.74 0.92
N THR A 166 -18.63 -17.28 -0.26
CA THR A 166 -17.78 -18.46 -0.43
C THR A 166 -16.29 -18.05 -0.44
N PRO A 167 -15.35 -18.96 -0.11
CA PRO A 167 -13.92 -18.65 -0.11
C PRO A 167 -13.39 -18.10 -1.44
N HIS A 168 -14.03 -18.46 -2.55
CA HIS A 168 -13.82 -17.85 -3.86
C HIS A 168 -15.18 -17.42 -4.40
N LEU A 169 -15.29 -16.15 -4.79
CA LEU A 169 -16.48 -15.57 -5.38
C LEU A 169 -16.10 -14.48 -6.38
N ARG A 170 -17.01 -14.19 -7.30
CA ARG A 170 -16.86 -13.04 -8.18
C ARG A 170 -17.50 -11.82 -7.55
N ASN A 171 -16.94 -10.64 -7.82
CA ASN A 171 -17.47 -9.37 -7.30
C ASN A 171 -18.93 -9.10 -7.73
N ASP A 172 -19.35 -9.53 -8.91
CA ASP A 172 -20.73 -9.40 -9.40
C ASP A 172 -21.76 -10.21 -8.58
N GLN A 173 -21.30 -11.22 -7.82
CA GLN A 173 -22.16 -12.02 -6.95
C GLN A 173 -22.42 -11.35 -5.59
N VAL A 174 -21.59 -10.37 -5.20
CA VAL A 174 -21.62 -9.76 -3.85
C VAL A 174 -22.95 -9.05 -3.61
N HIS A 175 -23.43 -8.29 -4.60
CA HIS A 175 -24.69 -7.55 -4.47
C HIS A 175 -25.89 -8.46 -4.13
N ALA A 176 -26.09 -9.53 -4.91
CA ALA A 176 -27.18 -10.46 -4.68
C ALA A 176 -27.10 -11.15 -3.30
N LYS A 177 -25.88 -11.47 -2.85
CA LYS A 177 -25.65 -12.06 -1.52
C LYS A 177 -25.94 -11.08 -0.39
N ILE A 178 -25.63 -9.78 -0.56
CA ILE A 178 -26.00 -8.73 0.38
C ILE A 178 -27.53 -8.62 0.48
N LEU A 179 -28.25 -8.58 -0.66
CA LEU A 179 -29.72 -8.52 -0.65
C LEU A 179 -30.34 -9.73 0.06
N GLN A 180 -29.78 -10.92 -0.17
CA GLN A 180 -30.19 -12.14 0.51
C GLN A 180 -29.91 -12.06 2.02
N ALA A 181 -28.75 -11.55 2.42
CA ALA A 181 -28.37 -11.42 3.83
C ALA A 181 -29.28 -10.44 4.59
N THR A 182 -29.72 -9.36 3.93
CA THR A 182 -30.57 -8.33 4.53
C THR A 182 -32.06 -8.61 4.42
N GLY A 183 -32.46 -9.73 3.78
CA GLY A 183 -33.86 -10.09 3.58
C GLY A 183 -34.62 -9.20 2.61
N VAL A 184 -33.90 -8.53 1.69
CA VAL A 184 -34.46 -7.61 0.68
C VAL A 184 -34.56 -8.27 -0.71
N ALA A 185 -34.04 -9.50 -0.85
CA ALA A 185 -34.13 -10.32 -2.07
C ALA A 185 -35.52 -10.92 -2.30
#